data_AF-A0A6C1ST99-F1
#
_entry.id   AF-A0A6C1ST99-F1
#
_cell.length_a   1.000
_cell.length_b   1.000
_cell.length_c   1.000
_cell.angle_alpha   90.00
_cell.angle_beta   90.00
_cell.angle_gamma   90.00
#
_symmetry.space_group_name_H-M   'P 1'
#
loop_
_entity.id
_entity.type
_entity.pdbx_description
1 polymer ?
#
loop_
_entity_poly.entity_id
_entity_poly.type
_entity_poly.pdbx_seq_one_letter_code
_entity_poly.pdbx_strand_id
1 'polypeptide(L)'
;MGFLRNFRPSPEEEAARRLYVAAVQQARQPAFYLSCGVPDTPDGRFDMIVIHVALLMRRLKQDHPATALLSQALFDLMFADMDQNLREMGVGDVSVGGRIKAMAKGFYGRLAAYDLGLGGNAPDGALEGALRRNLYRKSTPEVDLVVAVADYMRREAGALATLATDTITRGDVRFGPPPAC
;
A
#
# COMPACT_ATOMS: atom_id res chain seq x y z
N MET A 1 33.12 -9.06 27.93
CA MET A 1 31.75 -9.59 28.18
C MET A 1 30.77 -8.52 27.73
N GLY A 2 30.06 -8.57 26.60
CA GLY A 2 29.46 -9.73 25.92
C GLY A 2 27.95 -9.69 26.12
N PHE A 3 27.24 -8.83 25.37
CA PHE A 3 25.78 -8.89 25.21
C PHE A 3 25.44 -8.67 23.73
N LEU A 4 25.72 -9.69 22.91
CA LEU A 4 25.04 -9.80 21.62
C LEU A 4 23.60 -10.21 21.93
N ARG A 5 22.72 -9.22 21.92
CA ARG A 5 21.28 -9.40 22.11
C ARG A 5 20.77 -10.13 20.86
N ASN A 6 20.37 -11.39 20.99
CA ASN A 6 19.69 -12.13 19.93
C ASN A 6 18.37 -11.41 19.59
N PHE A 7 18.38 -10.54 18.57
CA PHE A 7 17.17 -9.91 18.05
C PHE A 7 16.42 -10.94 17.18
N ARG A 8 15.53 -11.73 17.79
CA ARG A 8 14.47 -12.41 17.04
C ARG A 8 13.40 -11.37 16.69
N PRO A 9 12.88 -11.37 15.45
CA PRO A 9 11.76 -10.51 15.08
C PRO A 9 10.56 -10.73 16.01
N SER A 10 9.84 -9.68 16.36
CA SER A 10 8.58 -9.78 17.09
C SER A 10 7.51 -10.48 16.23
N PRO A 11 6.46 -11.06 16.85
CA PRO A 11 5.33 -11.61 16.11
C PRO A 11 4.71 -10.60 15.12
N GLU A 12 4.65 -9.32 15.51
CA GLU A 12 4.14 -8.22 14.69
C GLU A 12 5.06 -7.88 13.52
N GLU A 13 6.38 -7.88 13.71
CA GLU A 13 7.35 -7.68 12.63
C GLU A 13 7.27 -8.82 11.59
N GLU A 14 7.11 -10.05 12.07
CA GLU A 14 6.95 -11.22 11.21
C GLU A 14 5.62 -11.19 10.44
N ALA A 15 4.52 -10.82 11.09
CA ALA A 15 3.23 -10.62 10.44
C ALA A 15 3.25 -9.45 9.45
N ALA A 16 3.88 -8.33 9.80
CA ALA A 16 4.09 -7.19 8.91
C ALA A 16 4.85 -7.60 7.66
N ARG A 17 5.89 -8.44 7.78
CA ARG A 17 6.61 -8.99 6.63
C ARG A 17 5.70 -9.79 5.71
N ARG A 18 4.86 -10.67 6.26
CA ARG A 18 3.91 -11.46 5.45
C ARG A 18 2.90 -10.57 4.73
N LEU A 19 2.33 -9.59 5.44
CA LEU A 19 1.40 -8.61 4.86
C LEU A 19 2.06 -7.79 3.74
N TYR A 20 3.28 -7.31 3.98
CA TYR A 20 4.01 -6.51 3.00
C TYR A 20 4.37 -7.32 1.76
N VAL A 21 4.84 -8.56 1.93
CA VAL A 21 5.11 -9.47 0.80
C VAL A 21 3.84 -9.71 -0.03
N ALA A 22 2.70 -9.96 0.61
CA ALA A 22 1.43 -10.14 -0.10
C ALA A 22 1.04 -8.87 -0.87
N ALA A 23 1.19 -7.68 -0.28
CA ALA A 23 0.94 -6.41 -0.94
C ALA A 23 1.86 -6.17 -2.14
N VAL A 24 3.16 -6.45 -2.02
CA VAL A 24 4.14 -6.29 -3.10
C VAL A 24 3.88 -7.30 -4.22
N GLN A 25 3.60 -8.55 -3.90
CA GLN A 25 3.27 -9.59 -4.89
C GLN A 25 2.02 -9.21 -5.68
N GLN A 26 0.98 -8.75 -4.99
CA GLN A 26 -0.24 -8.28 -5.64
C GLN A 26 0.01 -7.03 -6.48
N ALA A 27 0.72 -6.03 -5.95
CA ALA A 27 1.03 -4.80 -6.67
C ALA A 27 1.77 -5.05 -7.98
N ARG A 28 2.60 -6.11 -8.05
CA ARG A 28 3.40 -6.48 -9.23
C ARG A 28 2.64 -7.31 -10.27
N GLN A 29 1.35 -7.58 -10.07
CA GLN A 29 0.57 -8.32 -11.07
C GLN A 29 0.55 -7.58 -12.42
N PRO A 30 0.95 -8.24 -13.54
CA PRO A 30 1.12 -7.56 -14.83
C PRO A 30 -0.13 -6.82 -15.34
N ALA A 31 -1.33 -7.31 -15.03
CA ALA A 31 -2.59 -6.73 -15.49
C ALA A 31 -2.76 -5.25 -15.11
N PHE A 32 -2.23 -4.81 -13.96
CA PHE A 32 -2.30 -3.39 -13.59
C PHE A 32 -1.57 -2.49 -14.61
N TYR A 33 -0.45 -2.96 -15.13
CA TYR A 33 0.43 -2.20 -16.02
C TYR A 33 0.07 -2.39 -17.49
N LEU A 34 -0.26 -3.62 -17.88
CA LEU A 34 -0.54 -3.98 -19.27
C LEU A 34 -1.97 -3.65 -19.68
N SER A 35 -2.94 -3.78 -18.77
CA SER A 35 -4.36 -3.61 -19.08
C SER A 35 -4.93 -2.34 -18.45
N CYS A 36 -4.58 -2.04 -17.20
CA CYS A 36 -5.19 -0.93 -16.45
C CYS A 36 -4.47 0.42 -16.62
N GLY A 37 -3.50 0.50 -17.54
CA GLY A 37 -2.80 1.74 -17.88
C GLY A 37 -1.95 2.34 -16.76
N VAL A 38 -1.64 1.57 -15.70
CA VAL A 38 -0.72 2.04 -14.66
C VAL A 38 0.69 2.15 -15.26
N PRO A 39 1.38 3.31 -15.15
CA PRO A 39 2.71 3.45 -15.72
C PRO A 39 3.70 2.45 -15.12
N ASP A 40 4.32 1.61 -15.94
CA ASP A 40 5.37 0.68 -15.50
C ASP A 40 6.71 1.41 -15.27
N THR A 41 6.74 2.18 -14.19
CA THR A 41 7.87 3.00 -13.74
C THR A 41 8.09 2.78 -12.24
N PRO A 42 9.26 3.12 -11.68
CA PRO A 42 9.48 3.02 -10.23
C PRO A 42 8.40 3.75 -9.41
N ASP A 43 8.00 4.93 -9.88
CA ASP A 43 6.91 5.73 -9.32
C ASP A 43 5.57 4.98 -9.34
N GLY A 44 5.19 4.41 -10.49
CA GLY A 44 3.91 3.69 -10.64
C GLY A 44 3.87 2.36 -9.89
N ARG A 45 4.99 1.62 -9.85
CA ARG A 45 5.13 0.42 -9.00
C ARG A 45 5.00 0.76 -7.52
N PHE A 46 5.59 1.88 -7.09
CA PHE A 46 5.42 2.38 -5.73
C PHE A 46 3.96 2.74 -5.43
N ASP A 47 3.27 3.46 -6.32
CA ASP A 47 1.86 3.80 -6.10
C ASP A 47 0.97 2.55 -5.98
N MET A 48 1.26 1.49 -6.74
CA MET A 48 0.55 0.21 -6.59
C MET A 48 0.82 -0.46 -5.25
N ILE A 49 2.05 -0.44 -4.73
CA ILE A 49 2.36 -0.92 -3.38
C ILE A 49 1.58 -0.09 -2.35
N VAL A 50 1.58 1.25 -2.49
CA VAL A 50 0.87 2.16 -1.59
C VAL A 50 -0.63 1.88 -1.56
N ILE A 51 -1.27 1.58 -2.70
CA ILE A 51 -2.69 1.20 -2.74
C ILE A 51 -2.95 -0.02 -1.86
N HIS A 52 -2.16 -1.09 -2.02
CA HIS A 52 -2.36 -2.33 -1.28
C HIS A 52 -2.05 -2.18 0.21
N VAL A 53 -0.98 -1.44 0.55
CA VAL A 53 -0.66 -1.14 1.95
C VAL A 53 -1.73 -0.26 2.59
N ALA A 54 -2.28 0.72 1.86
CA ALA A 54 -3.38 1.56 2.36
C ALA A 54 -4.64 0.74 2.68
N LEU A 55 -4.96 -0.26 1.85
CA LEU A 55 -6.07 -1.19 2.09
C LEU A 55 -5.83 -2.03 3.37
N LEU A 56 -4.61 -2.54 3.56
CA LEU A 56 -4.23 -3.27 4.77
C LEU A 56 -4.30 -2.37 6.02
N MET A 57 -3.75 -1.16 5.95
CA MET A 57 -3.81 -0.20 7.05
C MET A 57 -5.24 0.18 7.40
N ARG A 58 -6.12 0.35 6.40
CA ARG A 58 -7.56 0.59 6.61
C ARG A 58 -8.20 -0.57 7.36
N ARG A 59 -7.87 -1.82 7.03
CA ARG A 59 -8.36 -2.99 7.77
C ARG A 59 -7.81 -3.03 9.19
N LEU A 60 -6.51 -2.83 9.38
CA LEU A 60 -5.91 -2.86 10.72
C LEU A 60 -6.54 -1.79 11.63
N LYS A 61 -6.83 -0.60 11.11
CA LYS A 61 -7.50 0.50 11.84
C LYS A 61 -8.85 0.13 12.46
N GLN A 62 -9.58 -0.85 11.91
CA GLN A 62 -10.87 -1.28 12.45
C GLN A 62 -10.75 -1.89 13.86
N ASP A 63 -9.65 -2.58 14.14
CA ASP A 63 -9.37 -3.22 15.44
C ASP A 63 -8.12 -2.63 16.09
N HIS A 64 -7.95 -1.31 15.99
CA HIS A 64 -6.69 -0.63 16.33
C HIS A 64 -6.08 -1.02 17.69
N PRO A 65 -6.84 -1.19 18.79
CA PRO A 65 -6.28 -1.65 20.07
C PRO A 65 -5.51 -2.97 19.98
N ALA A 66 -5.91 -3.89 19.09
CA ALA A 66 -5.26 -5.18 18.88
C ALA A 66 -4.18 -5.16 17.77
N THR A 67 -4.20 -4.15 16.89
CA THR A 67 -3.40 -4.14 15.66
C THR A 67 -2.44 -2.96 15.56
N ALA A 68 -2.37 -2.09 16.58
CA ALA A 68 -1.54 -0.88 16.55
C ALA A 68 -0.06 -1.16 16.27
N LEU A 69 0.53 -2.13 16.98
CA LEU A 69 1.93 -2.53 16.80
C LEU A 69 2.19 -3.12 15.41
N LEU A 70 1.26 -3.94 14.90
CA LEU A 70 1.33 -4.49 13.54
C LEU A 70 1.21 -3.39 12.47
N SER A 71 0.34 -2.41 12.69
CA SER A 71 0.17 -1.27 11.79
C SER A 71 1.44 -0.44 11.69
N GLN A 72 2.10 -0.20 12.82
CA GLN A 72 3.38 0.48 12.89
C GLN A 72 4.48 -0.33 12.21
N ALA A 73 4.59 -1.62 12.50
CA ALA A 73 5.59 -2.50 11.89
C ALA A 73 5.43 -2.61 10.37
N LEU A 74 4.20 -2.65 9.84
CA LEU A 74 3.93 -2.64 8.40
C LEU A 74 4.36 -1.33 7.74
N PHE A 75 4.06 -0.20 8.39
CA PHE A 75 4.47 1.12 7.93
C PHE A 75 6.01 1.23 7.90
N ASP A 76 6.66 0.88 9.00
CA ASP A 76 8.13 0.96 9.14
C ASP A 76 8.83 0.08 8.11
N LEU A 77 8.32 -1.14 7.88
CA LEU A 77 8.85 -2.05 6.88
C LEU A 77 8.74 -1.48 5.45
N MET A 78 7.58 -0.92 5.08
CA MET A 78 7.40 -0.31 3.76
C MET A 78 8.37 0.86 3.55
N PHE A 79 8.58 1.70 4.57
CA PHE A 79 9.51 2.82 4.47
C PHE A 79 10.98 2.38 4.42
N ALA A 80 11.35 1.34 5.17
CA ALA A 80 12.69 0.75 5.11
C ALA A 80 12.98 0.16 3.71
N ASP A 81 12.03 -0.58 3.13
CA ASP A 81 12.15 -1.12 1.77
C ASP A 81 12.26 0.01 0.73
N MET A 82 11.51 1.09 0.89
CA MET A 82 11.59 2.24 0.00
C MET A 82 12.95 2.97 0.10
N ASP A 83 13.48 3.18 1.31
CA ASP A 83 14.81 3.78 1.53
C ASP A 83 15.89 2.93 0.84
N GLN A 84 15.87 1.61 1.07
CA GLN A 84 16.77 0.64 0.45
C GLN A 84 16.74 0.75 -1.08
N ASN A 85 15.55 0.69 -1.70
CA ASN A 85 15.39 0.78 -3.15
C ASN A 85 15.92 2.11 -3.73
N LEU A 86 15.71 3.24 -3.05
CA LEU A 86 16.22 4.55 -3.50
C LEU A 86 17.74 4.61 -3.47
N ARG A 87 18.37 4.06 -2.43
CA ARG A 87 19.84 3.99 -2.30
C ARG A 87 20.44 3.11 -3.39
N GLU A 88 19.82 1.96 -3.66
CA GLU A 88 20.24 1.03 -4.71
C GLU A 88 20.16 1.64 -6.12
N MET A 89 19.21 2.55 -6.35
CA MET A 89 19.09 3.29 -7.60
C MET A 89 20.14 4.41 -7.78
N GLY A 90 21.11 4.54 -6.87
CA GLY A 90 22.20 5.53 -6.98
C GLY A 90 21.74 6.97 -6.76
N VAL A 91 20.58 7.18 -6.13
CA VAL A 91 20.17 8.51 -5.68
C VAL A 91 21.16 8.95 -4.59
N GLY A 92 22.00 9.95 -4.89
CA GLY A 92 23.11 10.33 -4.01
C GLY A 92 22.67 10.66 -2.58
N ASP A 93 23.46 10.22 -1.59
CA ASP A 93 23.13 10.20 -0.14
C ASP A 93 22.57 11.51 0.42
N VAL A 94 23.02 12.66 -0.10
CA VAL A 94 22.56 14.00 0.33
C VAL A 94 21.09 14.30 -0.06
N SER A 95 20.57 13.61 -1.08
CA SER A 95 19.20 13.80 -1.60
C SER A 95 18.18 12.74 -1.15
N VAL A 96 18.66 11.60 -0.63
CA VAL A 96 17.83 10.46 -0.23
C VAL A 96 16.87 10.82 0.90
N GLY A 97 17.36 11.44 1.97
CA GLY A 97 16.52 11.84 3.11
C GLY A 97 15.39 12.81 2.73
N GLY A 98 15.66 13.75 1.82
CA GLY A 98 14.65 14.66 1.29
C GLY A 98 13.59 13.93 0.46
N ARG A 99 14.02 12.98 -0.37
CA ARG A 99 13.13 12.14 -1.19
C ARG A 99 12.22 11.28 -0.32
N ILE A 100 12.77 10.64 0.71
CA ILE A 100 11.99 9.82 1.67
C ILE A 100 10.93 10.67 2.36
N LYS A 101 11.27 11.86 2.85
CA LYS A 101 10.30 12.77 3.48
C LYS A 101 9.18 13.18 2.52
N ALA A 102 9.51 13.46 1.25
CA ALA A 102 8.52 13.78 0.23
C ALA A 102 7.60 12.59 -0.07
N MET A 103 8.16 11.38 -0.17
CA MET A 103 7.40 10.15 -0.38
C MET A 103 6.53 9.81 0.85
N ALA A 104 7.02 10.05 2.06
CA ALA A 104 6.25 9.90 3.31
C ALA A 104 5.03 10.81 3.33
N LYS A 105 5.23 12.09 3.05
CA LYS A 105 4.14 13.05 2.92
C LYS A 105 3.14 12.63 1.83
N GLY A 106 3.65 12.18 0.69
CA GLY A 106 2.85 11.66 -0.41
C GLY A 106 2.04 10.41 -0.02
N PHE A 107 2.62 9.51 0.77
CA PHE A 107 1.94 8.31 1.27
C PHE A 107 0.78 8.69 2.17
N TYR A 108 0.99 9.54 3.18
CA TYR A 108 -0.09 9.95 4.08
C TYR A 108 -1.23 10.68 3.35
N GLY A 109 -0.89 11.52 2.37
CA GLY A 109 -1.90 12.17 1.52
C GLY A 109 -2.74 11.16 0.71
N ARG A 110 -2.09 10.14 0.14
CA ARG A 110 -2.78 9.04 -0.57
C ARG A 110 -3.63 8.21 0.37
N LEU A 111 -3.10 7.82 1.53
CA LEU A 111 -3.81 7.05 2.54
C LEU A 111 -5.09 7.77 2.95
N ALA A 112 -5.03 9.06 3.27
CA ALA A 112 -6.20 9.85 3.61
C ALA A 112 -7.21 9.96 2.45
N ALA A 113 -6.72 10.20 1.22
CA ALA A 113 -7.60 10.33 0.05
C ALA A 113 -8.32 9.02 -0.30
N TYR A 114 -7.62 7.88 -0.20
CA TYR A 114 -8.20 6.56 -0.44
C TYR A 114 -9.14 6.15 0.70
N ASP A 115 -8.78 6.40 1.96
CA ASP A 115 -9.63 6.12 3.13
C ASP A 115 -10.97 6.89 3.04
N LEU A 116 -10.91 8.16 2.61
CA LEU A 116 -12.08 8.99 2.34
C LEU A 116 -12.91 8.44 1.17
N GLY A 117 -12.28 8.14 0.03
CA GLY A 117 -12.95 7.64 -1.16
C GLY A 117 -13.59 6.25 -1.00
N LEU A 118 -13.08 5.45 -0.05
CA LEU A 118 -13.63 4.13 0.31
C LEU A 118 -14.66 4.20 1.44
N GLY A 119 -14.90 5.37 2.02
CA GLY A 119 -15.91 5.56 3.08
C GLY A 119 -17.33 5.40 2.56
N GLY A 120 -18.24 4.88 3.39
CA GLY A 120 -19.65 4.68 3.01
C GLY A 120 -20.42 5.97 2.67
N ASN A 121 -19.90 7.13 3.13
CA ASN A 121 -20.45 8.46 2.84
C ASN A 121 -19.57 9.26 1.87
N ALA A 122 -18.70 8.58 1.09
CA ALA A 122 -17.84 9.25 0.13
C ALA A 122 -18.67 9.93 -0.97
N PRO A 123 -18.31 11.15 -1.40
CA PRO A 123 -18.91 11.75 -2.59
C PRO A 123 -18.67 10.87 -3.83
N ASP A 124 -19.62 10.89 -4.76
CA ASP A 124 -19.49 10.19 -6.04
C ASP A 124 -18.19 10.60 -6.76
N GLY A 125 -17.45 9.60 -7.25
CA GLY A 125 -16.19 9.84 -7.95
C GLY A 125 -15.00 10.22 -7.05
N ALA A 126 -15.14 10.25 -5.72
CA ALA A 126 -14.05 10.67 -4.82
C ALA A 126 -12.81 9.78 -4.94
N LEU A 127 -13.00 8.46 -5.04
CA LEU A 127 -11.91 7.49 -5.18
C LEU A 127 -11.26 7.60 -6.56
N GLU A 128 -12.04 7.70 -7.62
CA GLU A 128 -11.60 7.89 -9.00
C GLU A 128 -10.78 9.18 -9.12
N GLY A 129 -11.26 10.27 -8.52
CA GLY A 129 -10.54 11.53 -8.44
C GLY A 129 -9.21 11.39 -7.68
N ALA A 130 -9.18 10.63 -6.58
CA ALA A 130 -7.94 10.34 -5.86
C ALA A 130 -6.96 9.51 -6.70
N LEU A 131 -7.44 8.51 -7.45
CA LEU A 131 -6.63 7.70 -8.36
C LEU A 131 -6.03 8.53 -9.49
N ARG A 132 -6.82 9.41 -10.12
CA ARG A 132 -6.33 10.32 -11.18
C ARG A 132 -5.20 11.22 -10.68
N ARG A 133 -5.34 11.78 -9.48
CA ARG A 133 -4.34 12.69 -8.89
C ARG A 133 -3.07 11.98 -8.42
N ASN A 134 -3.13 10.69 -8.12
CA ASN A 134 -2.02 9.96 -7.50
C ASN A 134 -1.45 8.90 -8.42
N LEU A 135 -2.20 7.82 -8.69
CA LEU A 135 -1.79 6.69 -9.51
C LEU A 135 -1.51 7.12 -10.95
N TYR A 136 -2.38 7.95 -11.52
CA TYR A 136 -2.30 8.39 -12.91
C TYR A 136 -1.77 9.81 -13.06
N ARG A 137 -1.05 10.36 -12.07
CA ARG A 137 -0.67 11.79 -12.02
C ARG A 137 0.15 12.30 -13.22
N LYS A 138 0.80 11.39 -13.98
CA LYS A 138 1.63 11.70 -15.16
C LYS A 138 1.00 11.21 -16.48
N SER A 139 -0.27 10.82 -16.46
CA SER A 139 -0.97 10.22 -17.60
C SER A 139 -2.44 10.66 -17.64
N THR A 140 -3.10 10.49 -18.78
CA THR A 140 -4.54 10.73 -18.90
C THR A 140 -5.22 9.40 -19.27
N PRO A 141 -5.55 8.55 -18.28
CA PRO A 141 -6.18 7.26 -18.54
C PRO A 141 -7.62 7.46 -19.02
N GLU A 142 -8.10 6.50 -19.81
CA GLU A 142 -9.52 6.37 -20.13
C GLU A 142 -10.35 6.25 -18.84
N VAL A 143 -11.62 6.66 -18.92
CA VAL A 143 -12.50 6.68 -17.75
C VAL A 143 -12.68 5.28 -17.17
N ASP A 144 -12.87 4.30 -18.04
CA ASP A 144 -13.16 2.92 -17.65
C ASP A 144 -11.99 2.26 -16.92
N LEU A 145 -10.74 2.60 -17.25
CA LEU A 145 -9.56 2.10 -16.54
C LEU A 145 -9.51 2.59 -15.09
N VAL A 146 -9.85 3.86 -14.86
CA VAL A 146 -9.89 4.43 -13.52
C VAL A 146 -11.02 3.80 -12.70
N VAL A 147 -12.18 3.60 -13.32
CA VAL A 147 -13.34 2.94 -12.69
C VAL A 147 -12.98 1.49 -12.33
N ALA A 148 -12.35 0.74 -13.23
CA ALA A 148 -11.94 -0.64 -12.99
C ALA A 148 -10.98 -0.77 -11.79
N VAL A 149 -10.01 0.14 -11.64
CA VAL A 149 -9.12 0.17 -10.48
C VAL A 149 -9.84 0.63 -9.21
N ALA A 150 -10.78 1.57 -9.30
CA ALA A 150 -11.59 2.00 -8.16
C ALA A 150 -12.48 0.86 -7.65
N ASP A 151 -13.12 0.11 -8.56
CA ASP A 151 -13.97 -1.03 -8.22
C ASP A 151 -13.17 -2.20 -7.65
N TYR A 152 -11.96 -2.43 -8.18
CA TYR A 152 -10.99 -3.32 -7.55
C TYR A 152 -10.73 -2.91 -6.09
N MET A 153 -10.36 -1.65 -5.84
CA MET A 153 -10.08 -1.17 -4.48
C MET A 153 -11.30 -1.29 -3.56
N ARG A 154 -12.51 -1.01 -4.04
CA ARG A 154 -13.76 -1.18 -3.27
C ARG A 154 -13.99 -2.65 -2.89
N ARG A 155 -13.82 -3.56 -3.86
CA ARG A 155 -13.96 -5.00 -3.64
C ARG A 155 -12.93 -5.51 -2.62
N GLU A 156 -11.67 -5.15 -2.78
CA GLU A 156 -10.61 -5.56 -1.84
C GLU A 156 -10.83 -4.96 -0.44
N ALA A 157 -11.25 -3.69 -0.35
CA ALA A 157 -11.60 -3.07 0.92
C ALA A 157 -12.77 -3.80 1.61
N GLY A 158 -13.80 -4.18 0.85
CA GLY A 158 -14.93 -4.97 1.35
C GLY A 158 -14.51 -6.35 1.85
N ALA A 159 -13.71 -7.08 1.07
CA ALA A 159 -13.20 -8.39 1.45
C ALA A 159 -12.34 -8.31 2.72
N LEU A 160 -11.38 -7.37 2.76
CA LEU A 160 -10.50 -7.18 3.90
C LEU A 160 -11.27 -6.79 5.16
N ALA A 161 -12.29 -5.93 5.06
CA ALA A 161 -13.13 -5.51 6.18
C ALA A 161 -13.82 -6.69 6.91
N THR A 162 -14.04 -7.81 6.22
CA THR A 162 -14.64 -9.02 6.81
C THR A 162 -13.63 -10.01 7.38
N LEU A 163 -12.34 -9.80 7.12
CA LEU A 163 -11.26 -10.69 7.59
C LEU A 163 -11.20 -10.64 9.11
N ALA A 164 -11.09 -11.77 9.79
CA ALA A 164 -10.98 -11.81 11.25
C ALA A 164 -9.67 -11.17 11.75
N THR A 165 -9.72 -10.47 12.89
CA THR A 165 -8.55 -9.80 13.48
C THR A 165 -7.39 -10.78 13.69
N ASP A 166 -7.70 -11.97 14.21
CA ASP A 166 -6.74 -13.06 14.43
C ASP A 166 -6.06 -13.56 13.13
N THR A 167 -6.74 -13.46 11.99
CA THR A 167 -6.18 -13.84 10.70
C THR A 167 -5.21 -12.79 10.18
N ILE A 168 -5.59 -11.51 10.25
CA ILE A 168 -4.71 -10.42 9.82
C ILE A 168 -3.52 -10.21 10.77
N THR A 169 -3.66 -10.49 12.07
CA THR A 169 -2.53 -10.41 13.01
C THR A 169 -1.51 -11.54 12.82
N ARG A 170 -1.91 -12.65 12.17
CA ARG A 170 -0.97 -13.63 11.64
C ARG A 170 -0.36 -13.23 10.31
N GLY A 171 -0.78 -12.14 9.69
CA GLY A 171 -0.35 -11.74 8.36
C GLY A 171 -0.84 -12.65 7.24
N ASP A 172 -1.93 -13.39 7.48
CA ASP A 172 -2.58 -14.21 6.46
C ASP A 172 -3.59 -13.33 5.70
N VAL A 173 -3.20 -12.94 4.49
CA VAL A 173 -4.04 -12.11 3.62
C VAL A 173 -3.91 -12.58 2.19
N ARG A 174 -5.01 -12.50 1.45
CA ARG A 174 -5.05 -12.73 0.01
C ARG A 174 -5.90 -11.65 -0.62
N PHE A 175 -5.32 -10.96 -1.59
CA PHE A 175 -6.07 -10.06 -2.46
C PHE A 175 -6.76 -10.89 -3.55
N GLY A 176 -7.89 -10.41 -4.04
CA GLY A 176 -8.55 -10.92 -5.23
C GLY A 176 -7.71 -10.68 -6.49
N PRO A 177 -8.13 -11.25 -7.64
CA PRO A 177 -7.42 -11.03 -8.90
C PRO A 177 -7.40 -9.54 -9.28
N PRO A 178 -6.37 -9.07 -10.02
CA PRO A 178 -6.38 -7.72 -10.57
C PRO A 178 -7.64 -7.50 -11.44
N PRO A 179 -8.10 -6.25 -11.60
CA PRO A 179 -9.29 -5.98 -12.40
C PRO A 179 -9.07 -6.36 -13.87
N ALA A 180 -10.16 -6.79 -14.52
CA ALA A 180 -10.21 -6.92 -15.96
C ALA A 180 -10.45 -5.52 -16.55
N CYS A 181 -9.35 -4.81 -16.73
CA CYS A 181 -9.23 -3.75 -17.71
C CYS A 181 -8.90 -4.42 -19.08
#